data_AF-R8BED0-F1
#
_entry.id   AF-R8BED0-F1
#
_cell.length_a   1.000
_cell.length_b   1.000
_cell.length_c   1.000
_cell.angle_alpha   90.00
_cell.angle_beta   90.00
_cell.angle_gamma   90.00
#
_symmetry.space_group_name_H-M   'P 1'
#
loop_
_entity.id
_entity.type
_entity.pdbx_description
1 polymer ?
#
loop_
_entity_poly.entity_id
_entity_poly.type
_entity_poly.pdbx_seq_one_letter_code
_entity_poly.pdbx_strand_id
1 'polypeptide(L)'
;MYATARLALRSIQPSRATVRLFWAVVLAVLCQIGLAVPFNGQIRAVTANAIGDYVYQGCYVEPSGSRALETVATNAQMTLEMCATICAASTKSKYFGVEYGKECWCGSALSAQATVANAESECSFKCPGNATEYCGAGNRLSLFKNANVITASGPAAKEVVGDYTYQGCYTDAGAKRALSKVYTDSAMTVEKCRFGNLVIQ
;
A
#
# COMPACT_ATOMS: atom_id res chain seq x y z
N MET A 1 -33.14 18.19 -83.03
CA MET A 1 -31.75 18.49 -82.63
C MET A 1 -31.73 18.53 -81.11
N TYR A 2 -31.25 17.47 -80.45
CA TYR A 2 -31.18 17.39 -78.98
C TYR A 2 -29.76 17.71 -78.53
N ALA A 3 -29.59 18.78 -77.75
CA ALA A 3 -28.33 19.12 -77.11
C ALA A 3 -28.29 18.53 -75.69
N THR A 4 -27.28 17.71 -75.40
CA THR A 4 -27.03 17.15 -74.07
C THR A 4 -26.11 18.08 -73.28
N ALA A 5 -26.61 18.63 -72.17
CA ALA A 5 -25.80 19.41 -71.23
C ALA A 5 -25.21 18.49 -70.15
N ARG A 6 -23.88 18.40 -70.09
CA ARG A 6 -23.14 17.76 -68.99
C ARG A 6 -22.97 18.75 -67.83
N LEU A 7 -23.53 18.45 -66.66
CA LEU A 7 -23.18 19.14 -65.41
C LEU A 7 -21.85 18.60 -64.89
N ALA A 8 -20.86 19.48 -64.69
CA ALA A 8 -19.62 19.18 -63.99
C ALA A 8 -19.80 19.42 -62.48
N LEU A 9 -19.66 18.37 -61.67
CA LEU A 9 -19.64 18.47 -60.20
C LEU A 9 -18.25 18.93 -59.75
N ARG A 10 -18.18 20.11 -59.15
CA ARG A 10 -16.96 20.69 -58.55
C ARG A 10 -16.80 20.12 -57.14
N SER A 11 -15.70 19.43 -56.85
CA SER A 11 -15.37 18.91 -55.53
C SER A 11 -15.03 20.04 -54.55
N ILE A 12 -15.83 20.20 -53.49
CA ILE A 12 -15.55 21.12 -52.38
C ILE A 12 -14.59 20.41 -51.42
N GLN A 13 -13.35 20.91 -51.30
CA GLN A 13 -12.38 20.42 -50.30
C GLN A 13 -12.45 21.32 -49.06
N PRO A 14 -12.72 20.79 -47.86
CA PRO A 14 -12.84 21.59 -46.64
C PRO A 14 -11.48 22.15 -46.19
N SER A 15 -11.48 23.37 -45.66
CA SER A 15 -10.25 24.01 -45.19
C SER A 15 -9.69 23.33 -43.93
N ARG A 16 -8.36 23.43 -43.71
CA ARG A 16 -7.68 22.90 -42.51
C ARG A 16 -8.28 23.42 -41.19
N ALA A 17 -8.85 24.62 -41.18
CA ALA A 17 -9.51 25.19 -40.00
C ALA A 17 -10.84 24.48 -39.70
N THR A 18 -11.60 24.13 -40.74
CA THR A 18 -12.87 23.40 -40.63
C THR A 18 -12.64 21.98 -40.09
N VAL A 19 -11.57 21.32 -40.53
CA VAL A 19 -11.20 19.99 -40.01
C VAL A 19 -10.78 20.06 -38.54
N ARG A 20 -10.00 21.06 -38.13
CA ARG A 20 -9.56 21.23 -36.73
C ARG A 20 -10.70 21.51 -35.76
N LEU A 21 -11.67 22.34 -36.14
CA LEU A 21 -12.86 22.62 -35.34
C LEU A 21 -13.76 21.37 -35.23
N PHE A 22 -13.88 20.59 -36.30
CA PHE A 22 -14.65 19.35 -36.29
C PHE A 22 -14.07 18.31 -35.31
N TRP A 23 -12.74 18.14 -35.30
CA TRP A 23 -12.08 17.22 -34.36
C TRP A 23 -12.14 17.69 -32.90
N ALA A 24 -12.05 19.00 -32.63
CA ALA A 24 -12.17 19.54 -31.28
C ALA A 24 -13.59 19.34 -30.69
N VAL A 25 -14.63 19.49 -31.51
CA VAL A 25 -16.02 19.27 -31.09
C VAL A 25 -16.31 17.77 -30.93
N VAL A 26 -15.80 16.90 -31.80
CA VAL A 26 -15.92 15.44 -31.65
C VAL A 26 -15.23 14.95 -30.36
N LEU A 27 -14.03 15.46 -30.02
CA LEU A 27 -13.34 15.13 -28.76
C LEU A 27 -14.09 15.62 -27.51
N ALA A 28 -14.68 16.82 -27.55
CA ALA A 28 -15.46 17.36 -26.44
C ALA A 28 -16.79 16.62 -26.23
N VAL A 29 -17.45 16.19 -27.32
CA VAL A 29 -18.71 15.44 -27.26
C VAL A 29 -18.48 13.98 -26.84
N LEU A 30 -17.39 13.34 -27.29
CA LEU A 30 -17.00 11.99 -26.84
C LEU A 30 -16.60 11.93 -25.35
N CYS A 31 -16.13 13.04 -24.77
CA CYS A 31 -15.85 13.16 -23.34
C CYS A 31 -17.12 13.11 -22.47
N GLN A 32 -18.28 13.51 -23.00
CA GLN A 32 -19.55 13.53 -22.23
C GLN A 32 -20.32 12.19 -22.28
N ILE A 33 -19.90 11.24 -23.11
CA ILE A 33 -20.53 9.91 -23.23
C ILE A 33 -19.66 8.75 -22.74
N GLY A 34 -18.56 9.03 -22.03
CA GLY A 34 -17.92 8.05 -21.15
C GLY A 34 -17.47 6.73 -21.79
N LEU A 35 -17.07 6.71 -23.06
CA LEU A 35 -16.54 5.50 -23.70
C LEU A 35 -15.02 5.56 -23.88
N ALA A 36 -14.37 4.80 -22.98
CA ALA A 36 -13.07 4.14 -23.11
C ALA A 36 -11.83 5.00 -23.45
N VAL A 37 -11.15 5.43 -22.38
CA VAL A 37 -9.71 5.72 -22.40
C VAL A 37 -8.95 4.42 -22.74
N PRO A 38 -7.94 4.42 -23.62
CA PRO A 38 -7.12 3.25 -23.86
C PRO A 38 -6.20 3.03 -22.65
N PHE A 39 -6.62 2.17 -21.73
CA PHE A 39 -5.74 1.64 -20.69
C PHE A 39 -4.78 0.64 -21.31
N ASN A 40 -3.59 1.12 -21.62
CA ASN A 40 -2.46 0.29 -21.98
C ASN A 40 -2.10 -0.60 -20.76
N GLY A 41 -2.54 -1.85 -20.78
CA GLY A 41 -2.06 -2.97 -19.97
C GLY A 41 -1.87 -2.72 -18.46
N GLN A 42 -2.94 -2.82 -17.68
CA GLN A 42 -3.02 -3.58 -16.41
C GLN A 42 -4.49 -3.65 -16.00
N ILE A 43 -5.19 -4.69 -16.45
CA ILE A 43 -6.49 -5.04 -15.89
C ILE A 43 -6.20 -5.61 -14.51
N ARG A 44 -6.05 -4.72 -13.51
CA ARG A 44 -5.95 -5.10 -12.10
C ARG A 44 -7.22 -5.85 -11.77
N ALA A 45 -7.10 -7.14 -11.48
CA ALA A 45 -8.14 -7.83 -10.76
C ALA A 45 -8.23 -7.14 -9.39
N VAL A 46 -9.35 -6.47 -9.13
CA VAL A 46 -9.48 -5.52 -8.02
C VAL A 46 -9.50 -6.30 -6.72
N THR A 47 -8.35 -6.46 -6.08
CA THR A 47 -8.34 -6.49 -4.62
C THR A 47 -9.00 -5.19 -4.17
N ALA A 48 -10.06 -5.30 -3.35
CA ALA A 48 -10.73 -4.12 -2.82
C ALA A 48 -9.67 -3.23 -2.18
N ASN A 49 -9.54 -1.99 -2.66
CA ASN A 49 -8.51 -1.07 -2.19
C ASN A 49 -8.60 -0.81 -0.67
N ALA A 50 -9.80 -0.98 -0.11
CA ALA A 50 -10.06 -0.99 1.32
C ALA A 50 -11.18 -1.99 1.69
N ILE A 51 -11.10 -2.53 2.90
CA ILE A 51 -12.09 -3.40 3.54
C ILE A 51 -12.38 -2.82 4.93
N GLY A 52 -13.52 -2.14 5.06
CA GLY A 52 -13.80 -1.35 6.26
C GLY A 52 -12.68 -0.34 6.53
N ASP A 53 -12.11 -0.38 7.73
CA ASP A 53 -11.03 0.51 8.18
C ASP A 53 -9.64 0.10 7.67
N TYR A 54 -9.52 -1.03 6.97
CA TYR A 54 -8.24 -1.55 6.52
C TYR A 54 -7.99 -1.22 5.06
N VAL A 55 -6.78 -0.74 4.78
CA VAL A 55 -6.31 -0.40 3.43
C VAL A 55 -5.36 -1.48 2.94
N TYR A 56 -5.52 -1.91 1.69
CA TYR A 56 -4.63 -2.89 1.08
C TYR A 56 -3.19 -2.37 1.00
N GLN A 57 -2.23 -3.20 1.40
CA GLN A 57 -0.80 -2.84 1.42
C GLN A 57 0.00 -3.55 0.32
N GLY A 58 -0.56 -4.58 -0.31
CA GLY A 58 0.08 -5.35 -1.38
C GLY A 58 0.19 -6.84 -1.07
N CYS A 59 0.78 -7.57 -2.01
CA CYS A 59 1.13 -8.98 -1.83
C CYS A 59 2.50 -9.10 -1.14
N TYR A 60 2.56 -9.84 -0.02
CA TYR A 60 3.76 -10.03 0.79
C TYR A 60 4.21 -11.50 0.79
N VAL A 61 5.52 -11.71 0.90
CA VAL A 61 6.15 -13.03 1.05
C VAL A 61 6.34 -13.33 2.53
N GLU A 62 5.94 -14.53 2.94
CA GLU A 62 6.19 -15.04 4.28
C GLU A 62 7.72 -15.19 4.53
N PRO A 63 8.23 -14.80 5.72
CA PRO A 63 9.62 -15.01 6.07
C PRO A 63 10.02 -16.49 6.05
N SER A 64 11.29 -16.79 5.74
CA SER A 64 11.79 -18.16 5.80
C SER A 64 11.77 -18.70 7.24
N GLY A 65 11.11 -19.83 7.47
CA GLY A 65 11.06 -20.50 8.78
C GLY A 65 10.31 -19.74 9.88
N SER A 66 9.61 -18.66 9.56
CA SER A 66 8.77 -17.92 10.51
C SER A 66 7.53 -17.36 9.80
N ARG A 67 6.80 -16.46 10.45
CA ARG A 67 5.50 -15.94 9.97
C ARG A 67 5.48 -14.42 9.93
N ALA A 68 4.83 -13.85 8.93
CA ALA A 68 4.67 -12.41 8.75
C ALA A 68 3.72 -11.82 9.80
N LEU A 69 2.62 -12.52 10.06
CA LEU A 69 1.59 -12.25 11.07
C LEU A 69 1.25 -13.53 11.84
N GLU A 70 0.34 -13.47 12.80
CA GLU A 70 -0.10 -14.64 13.57
C GLU A 70 -1.48 -15.14 13.11
N THR A 71 -1.67 -16.45 12.93
CA THR A 71 -2.97 -17.00 12.52
C THR A 71 -3.97 -16.83 13.65
N VAL A 72 -5.19 -16.45 13.30
CA VAL A 72 -6.31 -16.40 14.25
C VAL A 72 -7.43 -17.36 13.85
N ALA A 73 -7.66 -17.59 12.56
CA ALA A 73 -8.73 -18.46 12.11
C ALA A 73 -8.48 -19.06 10.73
N THR A 74 -9.13 -20.19 10.46
CA THR A 74 -9.23 -20.78 9.13
C THR A 74 -10.70 -21.07 8.84
N ASN A 75 -11.19 -20.69 7.66
CA ASN A 75 -12.59 -20.89 7.28
C ASN A 75 -12.71 -21.34 5.81
N ALA A 76 -13.50 -22.39 5.57
CA ALA A 76 -13.75 -22.91 4.23
C ALA A 76 -14.51 -21.94 3.30
N GLN A 77 -15.12 -20.88 3.87
CA GLN A 77 -15.83 -19.81 3.17
C GLN A 77 -15.21 -18.44 3.52
N MET A 78 -13.89 -18.38 3.69
CA MET A 78 -13.17 -17.14 3.97
C MET A 78 -13.47 -16.05 2.92
N THR A 79 -13.62 -14.81 3.41
CA THR A 79 -13.65 -13.56 2.62
C THR A 79 -12.73 -12.55 3.27
N LEU A 80 -12.40 -11.46 2.57
CA LEU A 80 -11.63 -10.37 3.14
C LEU A 80 -12.37 -9.70 4.30
N GLU A 81 -13.67 -9.47 4.19
CA GLU A 81 -14.51 -8.87 5.26
C GLU A 81 -14.55 -9.74 6.50
N MET A 82 -14.64 -11.06 6.32
CA MET A 82 -14.62 -12.00 7.43
C MET A 82 -13.31 -11.89 8.20
N CYS A 83 -12.18 -11.90 7.49
CA CYS A 83 -10.88 -11.78 8.14
C CYS A 83 -10.69 -10.41 8.80
N ALA A 84 -11.10 -9.32 8.14
CA ALA A 84 -11.05 -7.98 8.70
C ALA A 84 -11.85 -7.88 10.02
N THR A 85 -13.05 -8.48 10.06
CA THR A 85 -13.91 -8.51 11.25
C THR A 85 -13.27 -9.29 12.39
N ILE A 86 -12.70 -10.47 12.09
CA ILE A 86 -11.99 -11.30 13.08
C ILE A 86 -10.82 -10.52 13.69
N CYS A 87 -10.00 -9.87 12.86
CA CYS A 87 -8.84 -9.14 13.35
C CYS A 87 -9.22 -7.85 14.08
N ALA A 88 -10.26 -7.14 13.63
CA ALA A 88 -10.78 -5.96 14.33
C ALA A 88 -11.27 -6.27 15.75
N ALA A 89 -11.86 -7.44 15.96
CA ALA A 89 -12.31 -7.91 17.29
C ALA A 89 -11.17 -8.44 18.18
N SER A 90 -9.97 -8.62 17.63
CA SER A 90 -8.80 -9.13 18.36
C SER A 90 -7.96 -8.00 18.97
N THR A 91 -7.06 -8.35 19.88
CA THR A 91 -6.01 -7.43 20.37
C THR A 91 -4.93 -7.12 19.34
N LYS A 92 -5.02 -7.69 18.13
CA LYS A 92 -4.05 -7.63 17.02
C LYS A 92 -4.65 -6.97 15.78
N SER A 93 -5.41 -5.90 15.98
CA SER A 93 -6.22 -5.22 14.97
C SER A 93 -5.48 -4.28 14.02
N LYS A 94 -4.14 -4.18 14.11
CA LYS A 94 -3.37 -3.25 13.28
C LYS A 94 -3.22 -3.76 11.84
N TYR A 95 -3.02 -5.06 11.68
CA TYR A 95 -2.90 -5.72 10.39
C TYR A 95 -3.83 -6.91 10.35
N PHE A 96 -4.43 -7.14 9.18
CA PHE A 96 -4.88 -8.47 8.82
C PHE A 96 -4.22 -8.89 7.51
N GLY A 97 -4.15 -10.19 7.30
CA GLY A 97 -3.80 -10.76 6.02
C GLY A 97 -4.49 -12.09 5.80
N VAL A 98 -4.58 -12.47 4.55
CA VAL A 98 -5.17 -13.76 4.14
C VAL A 98 -4.16 -14.55 3.33
N GLU A 99 -4.08 -15.85 3.62
CA GLU A 99 -3.18 -16.79 2.97
C GLU A 99 -3.93 -18.08 2.61
N TYR A 100 -3.43 -18.78 1.59
CA TYR A 100 -3.86 -20.11 1.22
C TYR A 100 -5.36 -20.22 0.92
N GLY A 101 -5.99 -19.10 0.54
CA GLY A 101 -7.41 -18.99 0.23
C GLY A 101 -8.32 -18.95 1.46
N LYS A 102 -7.93 -19.57 2.58
CA LYS A 102 -8.83 -19.87 3.71
C LYS A 102 -8.32 -19.44 5.07
N GLU A 103 -7.08 -18.99 5.17
CA GLU A 103 -6.45 -18.63 6.44
C GLU A 103 -6.52 -17.14 6.68
N CYS A 104 -6.87 -16.76 7.90
CA CYS A 104 -6.90 -15.38 8.36
C CYS A 104 -5.85 -15.16 9.43
N TRP A 105 -5.02 -14.15 9.19
CA TRP A 105 -3.88 -13.77 9.99
C TRP A 105 -4.07 -12.36 10.52
N CYS A 106 -3.81 -12.14 11.82
CA CYS A 106 -3.88 -10.84 12.46
C CYS A 106 -2.52 -10.49 13.09
N GLY A 107 -2.19 -9.22 13.21
CA GLY A 107 -0.98 -8.80 13.89
C GLY A 107 -0.97 -7.35 14.35
N SER A 108 -0.38 -7.11 15.52
CA SER A 108 -0.04 -5.75 15.99
C SER A 108 1.24 -5.22 15.36
N ALA A 109 1.98 -6.06 14.66
CA ALA A 109 3.18 -5.73 13.91
C ALA A 109 3.30 -6.68 12.72
N LEU A 110 3.96 -6.22 11.66
CA LEU A 110 4.41 -7.06 10.56
C LEU A 110 5.87 -7.46 10.86
N SER A 111 6.23 -8.72 10.64
CA SER A 111 7.63 -9.18 10.74
C SER A 111 8.55 -8.31 9.87
N ALA A 112 9.68 -7.87 10.40
CA ALA A 112 10.69 -7.11 9.66
C ALA A 112 11.32 -7.90 8.50
N GLN A 113 11.14 -9.22 8.47
CA GLN A 113 11.63 -10.11 7.42
C GLN A 113 10.60 -10.34 6.32
N ALA A 114 9.34 -9.89 6.50
CA ALA A 114 8.34 -9.96 5.46
C ALA A 114 8.65 -8.92 4.38
N THR A 115 8.60 -9.35 3.12
CA THR A 115 8.95 -8.50 1.97
C THR A 115 7.79 -8.44 0.99
N VAL A 116 7.70 -7.36 0.21
CA VAL A 116 6.73 -7.27 -0.88
C VAL A 116 7.11 -8.29 -1.95
N ALA A 117 6.12 -9.01 -2.50
CA ALA A 117 6.31 -9.94 -3.60
C ALA A 117 6.74 -9.21 -4.89
N ASN A 118 7.31 -9.93 -5.86
CA ASN A 118 7.75 -9.31 -7.12
C ASN A 118 6.56 -8.88 -7.99
N ALA A 119 5.44 -9.61 -7.88
CA ALA A 119 4.20 -9.27 -8.57
C ALA A 119 2.96 -9.52 -7.71
N GLU A 120 1.95 -8.64 -7.87
CA GLU A 120 0.64 -8.80 -7.24
C GLU A 120 -0.06 -10.11 -7.62
N SER A 121 0.20 -10.62 -8.83
CA SER A 121 -0.34 -11.89 -9.31
C SER A 121 0.17 -13.11 -8.54
N GLU A 122 1.17 -12.95 -7.66
CA GLU A 122 1.60 -14.04 -6.78
C GLU A 122 0.56 -14.32 -5.68
N CYS A 123 -0.26 -13.35 -5.30
CA CYS A 123 -1.42 -13.52 -4.43
C CYS A 123 -2.66 -13.90 -5.25
N SER A 124 -2.63 -15.05 -5.92
CA SER A 124 -3.63 -15.42 -6.94
C SER A 124 -4.79 -16.29 -6.47
N PHE A 125 -4.79 -16.79 -5.24
CA PHE A 125 -5.87 -17.66 -4.77
C PHE A 125 -7.13 -16.85 -4.56
N LYS A 126 -8.24 -17.33 -5.12
CA LYS A 126 -9.55 -16.73 -4.89
C LYS A 126 -10.04 -17.06 -3.49
N CYS A 127 -10.69 -16.08 -2.85
CA CYS A 127 -11.38 -16.35 -1.60
C CYS A 127 -12.56 -17.29 -1.85
N PRO A 128 -12.73 -18.38 -1.08
CA PRO A 128 -13.77 -19.36 -1.33
C PRO A 128 -15.17 -18.84 -0.99
N GLY A 129 -15.30 -17.87 -0.10
CA GLY A 129 -16.57 -17.19 0.19
C GLY A 129 -16.89 -16.04 -0.78
N ASN A 130 -15.90 -15.54 -1.53
CA ASN A 130 -16.10 -14.50 -2.56
C ASN A 130 -15.04 -14.61 -3.67
N ALA A 131 -15.39 -15.21 -4.80
CA ALA A 131 -14.45 -15.43 -5.91
C ALA A 131 -14.00 -14.15 -6.64
N THR A 132 -14.57 -12.98 -6.32
CA THR A 132 -14.09 -11.70 -6.84
C THR A 132 -12.84 -11.20 -6.12
N GLU A 133 -12.58 -11.69 -4.90
CA GLU A 133 -11.46 -11.30 -4.04
C GLU A 133 -10.27 -12.27 -4.13
N TYR A 134 -9.11 -11.81 -3.69
CA TYR A 134 -7.89 -12.61 -3.60
C TYR A 134 -7.48 -12.82 -2.15
N CYS A 135 -7.28 -14.08 -1.78
CA CYS A 135 -6.94 -14.55 -0.45
C CYS A 135 -5.53 -15.13 -0.40
N GLY A 136 -4.54 -14.38 -0.91
CA GLY A 136 -3.13 -14.75 -0.90
C GLY A 136 -2.77 -15.87 -1.87
N ALA A 137 -1.76 -16.66 -1.51
CA ALA A 137 -1.40 -17.96 -2.10
C ALA A 137 -0.46 -18.69 -1.12
N GLY A 138 0.17 -19.81 -1.50
CA GLY A 138 1.16 -20.47 -0.63
C GLY A 138 2.38 -19.57 -0.36
N ASN A 139 2.67 -19.28 0.91
CA ASN A 139 3.69 -18.33 1.35
C ASN A 139 3.53 -16.93 0.74
N ARG A 140 2.28 -16.54 0.43
CA ARG A 140 1.92 -15.23 -0.12
C ARG A 140 0.74 -14.66 0.64
N LEU A 141 0.99 -13.60 1.39
CA LEU A 141 0.03 -12.94 2.23
C LEU A 141 -0.54 -11.71 1.51
N SER A 142 -1.85 -11.66 1.27
CA SER A 142 -2.50 -10.41 0.87
C SER A 142 -2.67 -9.56 2.13
N LEU A 143 -1.86 -8.50 2.27
CA LEU A 143 -1.75 -7.75 3.51
C LEU A 143 -2.62 -6.49 3.50
N PHE A 144 -3.28 -6.23 4.62
CA PHE A 144 -4.08 -5.04 4.85
C PHE A 144 -3.70 -4.40 6.19
N LYS A 145 -3.76 -3.07 6.27
CA LYS A 145 -3.41 -2.30 7.46
C LYS A 145 -4.57 -1.40 7.88
N ASN A 146 -4.90 -1.42 9.16
CA ASN A 146 -5.91 -0.55 9.73
C ASN A 146 -5.45 0.92 9.68
N ALA A 147 -6.22 1.77 9.01
CA ALA A 147 -5.95 3.20 8.88
C ALA A 147 -6.24 3.97 10.18
N ASN A 148 -7.11 3.43 11.04
CA ASN A 148 -7.55 4.06 12.29
C ASN A 148 -6.73 3.64 13.50
N VAL A 149 -5.91 2.59 13.38
CA VAL A 149 -4.88 2.28 14.39
C VAL A 149 -3.77 3.30 14.21
N ILE A 150 -3.93 4.44 14.90
CA ILE A 150 -2.84 5.34 15.24
C ILE A 150 -1.87 4.46 16.02
N THR A 151 -0.84 3.97 15.35
CA THR A 151 0.32 3.46 16.07
C THR A 151 0.72 4.58 16.98
N ALA A 152 0.66 4.35 18.30
CA ALA A 152 1.60 5.01 19.17
C ALA A 152 2.95 4.71 18.51
N SER A 153 3.46 5.68 17.75
CA SER A 153 4.85 5.66 17.37
C SER A 153 5.53 5.43 18.70
N GLY A 154 6.27 4.32 18.83
CA GLY A 154 7.14 4.15 19.99
C GLY A 154 7.94 5.44 20.19
N PRO A 155 8.55 5.65 21.37
CA PRO A 155 9.28 6.88 21.66
C PRO A 155 10.10 7.31 20.45
N ALA A 156 9.68 8.41 19.82
CA ALA A 156 10.27 8.85 18.58
C ALA A 156 11.68 9.34 18.90
N ALA A 157 12.66 8.91 18.10
CA ALA A 157 13.99 9.49 18.19
C ALA A 157 13.86 10.98 17.86
N LYS A 158 14.43 11.83 18.71
CA LYS A 158 14.52 13.25 18.42
C LYS A 158 15.66 13.43 17.41
N GLU A 159 15.31 13.74 16.16
CA GLU A 159 16.26 13.84 15.04
C GLU A 159 17.41 14.82 15.31
N VAL A 160 17.15 15.92 16.01
CA VAL A 160 18.16 16.92 16.37
C VAL A 160 18.04 17.34 17.84
N VAL A 161 19.16 17.29 18.56
CA VAL A 161 19.30 17.72 19.95
C VAL A 161 20.49 18.65 20.06
N GLY A 162 20.26 19.96 19.96
CA GLY A 162 21.35 20.93 19.86
C GLY A 162 22.23 20.65 18.65
N ASP A 163 23.52 20.45 18.88
CA ASP A 163 24.51 20.20 17.83
C ASP A 163 24.63 18.72 17.43
N TYR A 164 23.77 17.85 17.99
CA TYR A 164 23.76 16.41 17.73
C TYR A 164 22.62 16.03 16.80
N THR A 165 22.91 15.22 15.78
CA THR A 165 21.92 14.59 14.90
C THR A 165 21.81 13.11 15.24
N TYR A 166 20.60 12.58 15.27
CA TYR A 166 20.34 11.17 15.49
C TYR A 166 20.98 10.32 14.38
N GLN A 167 21.81 9.34 14.75
CA GLN A 167 22.52 8.46 13.81
C GLN A 167 21.89 7.07 13.70
N GLY A 168 20.96 6.72 14.61
CA GLY A 168 20.37 5.38 14.68
C GLY A 168 20.49 4.74 16.06
N CYS A 169 19.95 3.53 16.18
CA CYS A 169 20.05 2.70 17.37
C CYS A 169 21.19 1.70 17.19
N TYR A 170 22.19 1.77 18.07
CA TYR A 170 23.37 0.90 18.03
C TYR A 170 23.41 0.03 19.28
N THR A 171 23.86 -1.22 19.11
CA THR A 171 24.06 -2.15 20.22
C THR A 171 25.44 -1.96 20.85
N ASP A 172 25.52 -2.15 22.17
CA ASP A 172 26.80 -2.25 22.86
C ASP A 172 27.54 -3.54 22.45
N ALA A 173 28.87 -3.47 22.37
CA ALA A 173 29.71 -4.60 21.99
C ALA A 173 30.00 -5.50 23.20
N GLY A 174 28.99 -6.30 23.60
CA GLY A 174 29.08 -7.24 24.71
C GLY A 174 29.34 -6.53 26.04
N ALA A 175 30.50 -6.78 26.66
CA ALA A 175 30.90 -6.15 27.93
C ALA A 175 31.42 -4.70 27.77
N LYS A 176 31.52 -4.18 26.54
CA LYS A 176 32.01 -2.82 26.26
C LYS A 176 30.88 -1.92 25.81
N ARG A 177 30.82 -0.71 26.38
CA ARG A 177 29.90 0.35 25.94
C ARG A 177 30.35 0.93 24.60
N ALA A 178 29.39 1.23 23.73
CA ALA A 178 29.63 1.88 22.45
C ALA A 178 30.22 3.29 22.61
N LEU A 179 29.88 3.99 23.70
CA LEU A 179 30.40 5.30 24.06
C LEU A 179 31.27 5.21 25.31
N SER A 180 32.35 6.00 25.35
CA SER A 180 33.34 5.97 26.43
C SER A 180 32.95 6.77 27.69
N LYS A 181 31.93 7.63 27.59
CA LYS A 181 31.39 8.43 28.71
C LYS A 181 29.96 8.02 29.02
N VAL A 182 29.66 7.94 30.31
CA VAL A 182 28.33 7.57 30.82
C VAL A 182 27.88 8.61 31.82
N TYR A 183 26.62 9.05 31.69
CA TYR A 183 25.92 9.87 32.66
C TYR A 183 24.62 9.16 33.02
N THR A 184 24.24 9.14 34.29
CA THR A 184 23.07 8.40 34.78
C THR A 184 22.19 9.31 35.61
N ASP A 185 20.89 9.27 35.36
CA ASP A 185 19.89 10.04 36.07
C ASP A 185 18.54 9.31 36.03
N SER A 186 17.77 9.38 37.10
CA SER A 186 16.44 8.73 37.18
C SER A 186 15.39 9.40 36.30
N ALA A 187 15.63 10.64 35.87
CA ALA A 187 14.84 11.42 34.92
C ALA A 187 15.69 11.80 33.69
N MET A 188 16.25 10.79 33.01
CA MET A 188 17.08 10.99 31.83
C MET A 188 16.25 11.48 30.63
N THR A 189 16.74 12.53 29.96
CA THR A 189 16.25 12.96 28.64
C THR A 189 17.44 13.10 27.69
N VAL A 190 17.19 13.09 26.37
CA VAL A 190 18.25 13.28 25.37
C VAL A 190 18.88 14.68 25.48
N GLU A 191 18.09 15.68 25.85
CA GLU A 191 18.56 17.04 26.14
C GLU A 191 19.45 17.04 27.39
N LYS A 192 19.04 16.36 28.46
CA LYS A 192 19.80 16.29 29.71
C LYS A 192 21.13 15.54 29.52
N CYS A 193 21.11 14.44 28.77
CA CYS A 193 22.30 13.65 28.46
C CYS A 193 23.32 14.43 27.62
N ARG A 194 22.85 15.23 26.63
CA ARG A 194 23.71 16.10 25.82
C ARG A 194 24.56 17.04 26.69
N PHE A 195 24.00 17.57 27.79
CA PHE A 195 24.68 18.54 28.65
C PHE A 195 25.48 17.91 29.80
N GLY A 196 25.89 16.64 29.70
CA GLY A 196 26.60 15.88 30.74
C GLY A 196 27.94 16.44 31.24
N ASN A 197 28.17 17.75 31.14
CA ASN A 197 29.27 18.47 31.78
C ASN A 197 28.92 19.91 32.26
N LEU A 198 27.63 20.31 32.37
CA LEU A 198 27.28 21.61 32.96
C LEU A 198 26.76 21.46 34.40
N VAL A 199 27.68 21.16 35.31
CA VAL A 199 27.53 21.64 36.70
C VAL A 199 27.97 23.10 36.68
N ILE A 200 27.04 24.04 36.77
CA ILE A 200 27.34 25.37 37.29
C ILE A 200 26.57 25.48 38.61
N GLN A 201 27.36 25.39 39.69
CA GLN A 201 27.11 25.66 41.11
C GLN A 201 25.67 25.67 41.62
#